data_AF-A0A9W6GWJ1-F1
#
_entry.id   AF-A0A9W6GWJ1-F1
#
_cell.length_a   1.000
_cell.length_b   1.000
_cell.length_c   1.000
_cell.angle_alpha   90.00
_cell.angle_beta   90.00
_cell.angle_gamma   90.00
#
_symmetry.space_group_name_H-M   'P 1'
#
loop_
_entity.id
_entity.type
_entity.pdbx_description
1 polymer ?
#
loop_
_entity_poly.entity_id
_entity_poly.type
_entity_poly.pdbx_seq_one_letter_code
_entity_poly.pdbx_strand_id
1 'polypeptide(L)'
;MLLAGALSVCIGSGVAVAQSASVERPAAAHPYAAYIVEASQRFGIPEHWIRAVLRAESAGDVRAISSAGAMGLMQVMPDTWAGLRVRHGLGRDPCDPRDNILAGTAYLREMFDRYGNVAAMLAAYNAGPGRYDEHRATGRALPAETRAYVAALAPILGGAAPSDAPLQPPAPPPDWREAPLFVMRPADTRAAAAPPSETQTGDGRAAVPARDPARAQPQDGSIFVASASDGGTP
;
A
#
# COMPACT_ATOMS: atom_id res chain seq x y z
N MET A 1 -2.12 82.97 7.38
CA MET A 1 -0.69 82.62 7.54
C MET A 1 -0.59 81.78 8.79
N LEU A 2 -0.02 80.58 8.87
CA LEU A 2 1.03 79.94 8.08
C LEU A 2 0.93 78.41 8.28
N LEU A 3 1.48 77.68 7.31
CA LEU A 3 1.67 76.23 7.19
C LEU A 3 2.47 75.59 8.35
N ALA A 4 2.18 74.31 8.66
CA ALA A 4 3.08 73.18 8.99
C ALA A 4 2.30 72.12 9.80
N GLY A 5 2.18 70.83 9.48
CA GLY A 5 3.09 69.95 8.76
C GLY A 5 3.95 69.18 9.77
N ALA A 6 3.48 68.02 10.26
CA ALA A 6 4.35 67.00 10.87
C ALA A 6 3.64 65.64 10.92
N LEU A 7 4.02 64.81 9.95
CA LEU A 7 3.79 63.37 9.85
C LEU A 7 4.60 62.69 10.97
N SER A 8 4.00 61.88 11.85
CA SER A 8 4.77 61.02 12.76
C SER A 8 4.47 59.55 12.48
N VAL A 9 5.55 58.86 12.19
CA VAL A 9 5.69 57.57 11.53
C VAL A 9 5.27 56.42 12.46
N CYS A 10 4.53 55.46 11.91
CA CYS A 10 4.29 54.16 12.52
C CYS A 10 5.57 53.33 12.47
N ILE A 11 6.08 52.86 13.61
CA ILE A 11 7.10 51.79 13.64
C ILE A 11 6.57 50.66 14.51
N GLY A 12 5.72 49.83 13.91
CA GLY A 12 5.51 48.47 14.40
C GLY A 12 6.53 47.57 13.73
N SER A 13 7.54 47.13 14.47
CA SER A 13 8.46 46.09 14.03
C SER A 13 7.68 44.79 13.84
N GLY A 14 7.19 44.56 12.63
CA GLY A 14 6.71 43.26 12.22
C GLY A 14 7.90 42.33 12.09
N VAL A 15 8.09 41.43 13.05
CA VAL A 15 8.97 40.27 12.86
C VAL A 15 8.31 39.42 11.76
N ALA A 16 8.78 39.57 10.52
CA ALA A 16 8.41 38.69 9.44
C ALA A 16 9.02 37.31 9.74
N VAL A 17 8.23 36.43 10.34
CA VAL A 17 8.54 35.00 10.35
C VAL A 17 8.36 34.53 8.91
N ALA A 18 9.47 34.41 8.19
CA ALA A 18 9.50 33.71 6.91
C ALA A 18 9.00 32.29 7.17
N GLN A 19 7.81 31.96 6.68
CA GLN A 19 7.37 30.57 6.63
C GLN A 19 8.36 29.85 5.71
N SER A 20 9.17 28.97 6.29
CA SER A 20 9.89 27.97 5.53
C SER A 20 8.84 27.10 4.85
N ALA A 21 8.49 27.45 3.62
CA ALA A 21 7.72 26.58 2.75
C ALA A 21 8.55 25.30 2.61
N SER A 22 8.04 24.21 3.18
CA SER A 22 8.57 22.88 2.91
C SER A 22 8.60 22.72 1.40
N VAL A 23 9.80 22.64 0.83
CA VAL A 23 9.98 22.31 -0.58
C VAL A 23 9.25 20.99 -0.79
N GLU A 24 8.12 21.02 -1.48
CA GLU A 24 7.47 19.83 -2.00
C GLU A 24 8.50 19.15 -2.90
N ARG A 25 9.19 18.16 -2.34
CA ARG A 25 10.14 17.36 -3.09
C ARG A 25 9.28 16.65 -4.15
N PRO A 26 9.49 16.89 -5.46
CA PRO A 26 8.75 16.18 -6.49
C PRO A 26 8.81 14.69 -6.15
N ALA A 27 7.65 14.04 -6.07
CA ALA A 27 7.61 12.59 -5.93
C ALA A 27 8.53 12.02 -7.00
N ALA A 28 9.58 11.30 -6.59
CA ALA A 28 10.59 10.83 -7.52
C ALA A 28 9.88 10.07 -8.65
N ALA A 29 10.03 10.55 -9.88
CA ALA A 29 9.41 9.94 -11.03
C ALA A 29 9.83 8.46 -11.08
N HIS A 30 8.86 7.57 -11.24
CA HIS A 30 9.13 6.14 -11.30
C HIS A 30 10.19 5.85 -12.37
N PRO A 31 11.25 5.08 -12.09
CA PRO A 31 12.40 4.93 -13.01
C PRO A 31 12.00 4.39 -14.38
N TYR A 32 10.88 3.65 -14.44
CA TYR A 32 10.34 3.05 -15.65
C TYR A 32 9.07 3.75 -16.18
N ALA A 33 8.80 5.00 -15.78
CA ALA A 33 7.55 5.70 -16.10
C ALA A 33 7.26 5.73 -17.61
N ALA A 34 8.25 6.04 -18.45
CA ALA A 34 8.07 6.09 -19.90
C ALA A 34 7.63 4.73 -20.48
N TYR A 35 8.25 3.63 -20.03
CA TYR A 35 7.91 2.28 -20.49
C TYR A 35 6.54 1.82 -20.01
N ILE A 36 6.15 2.23 -18.80
CA ILE A 36 4.81 1.95 -18.24
C ILE A 36 3.74 2.69 -19.04
N VAL A 37 3.97 3.97 -19.38
CA VAL A 37 3.07 4.75 -20.22
C VAL A 37 2.92 4.09 -21.59
N GLU A 38 4.04 3.72 -22.22
CA GLU A 38 4.06 3.03 -23.52
C GLU A 38 3.24 1.73 -23.47
N ALA A 39 3.50 0.88 -22.47
CA ALA A 39 2.83 -0.40 -22.33
C ALA A 39 1.33 -0.24 -22.03
N SER A 40 0.96 0.72 -21.18
CA SER A 40 -0.44 1.06 -20.88
C SER A 40 -1.19 1.48 -22.14
N GLN A 41 -0.62 2.39 -22.94
CA GLN A 41 -1.23 2.84 -24.19
C GLN A 41 -1.35 1.72 -25.22
N ARG A 42 -0.33 0.87 -25.32
CA ARG A 42 -0.30 -0.21 -26.33
C ARG A 42 -1.27 -1.35 -26.02
N PHE A 43 -1.48 -1.68 -24.75
CA PHE A 43 -2.24 -2.86 -24.34
C PHE A 43 -3.52 -2.56 -23.57
N GLY A 44 -3.82 -1.28 -23.28
CA GLY A 44 -5.04 -0.88 -22.58
C GLY A 44 -5.11 -1.39 -21.14
N ILE A 45 -3.95 -1.55 -20.48
CA ILE A 45 -3.85 -1.90 -19.06
C ILE A 45 -3.49 -0.63 -18.29
N PRO A 46 -4.28 -0.21 -17.27
CA PRO A 46 -4.00 1.01 -16.53
C PRO A 46 -2.60 1.04 -15.92
N GLU A 47 -1.92 2.19 -15.99
CA GLU A 47 -0.53 2.32 -15.47
C GLU A 47 -0.38 1.89 -14.00
N HIS A 48 -1.37 2.22 -13.16
CA HIS A 48 -1.34 1.84 -11.75
C HIS A 48 -1.40 0.32 -11.55
N TRP A 49 -2.01 -0.44 -12.46
CA TRP A 49 -1.98 -1.91 -12.45
C TRP A 49 -0.58 -2.42 -12.77
N ILE A 50 0.05 -1.87 -13.82
CA ILE A 50 1.40 -2.25 -14.24
C ILE A 50 2.40 -1.98 -13.11
N ARG A 51 2.32 -0.81 -12.45
CA ARG A 51 3.16 -0.46 -11.29
C ARG A 51 2.96 -1.41 -10.12
N ALA A 52 1.72 -1.78 -9.82
CA ALA A 52 1.41 -2.68 -8.71
C ALA A 52 1.94 -4.09 -8.97
N VAL A 53 1.73 -4.62 -10.18
CA VAL A 53 2.28 -5.93 -10.59
C VAL A 53 3.80 -5.91 -10.58
N LEU A 54 4.44 -4.94 -11.23
CA LEU A 54 5.92 -4.80 -11.24
C LEU A 54 6.50 -4.79 -9.83
N ARG A 55 5.87 -4.06 -8.89
CA ARG A 55 6.31 -4.02 -7.50
C ARG A 55 6.17 -5.38 -6.82
N ALA A 56 5.05 -6.08 -7.04
CA ALA A 56 4.81 -7.39 -6.46
C ALA A 56 5.75 -8.47 -7.04
N GLU A 57 6.10 -8.37 -8.31
CA GLU A 57 6.91 -9.37 -9.02
C GLU A 57 8.40 -9.27 -8.70
N SER A 58 8.99 -8.06 -8.72
CA SER A 58 10.44 -7.91 -8.56
C SER A 58 10.89 -6.81 -7.60
N ALA A 59 9.95 -6.05 -7.03
CA ALA A 59 10.25 -4.83 -6.29
C ALA A 59 11.13 -3.82 -7.07
N GLY A 60 11.13 -3.89 -8.40
CA GLY A 60 11.92 -3.03 -9.29
C GLY A 60 13.31 -3.57 -9.65
N ASP A 61 13.65 -4.79 -9.25
CA ASP A 61 14.88 -5.46 -9.69
C ASP A 61 14.74 -5.93 -11.14
N VAL A 62 15.57 -5.36 -12.02
CA VAL A 62 15.62 -5.64 -13.46
C VAL A 62 16.16 -7.04 -13.75
N ARG A 63 16.98 -7.59 -12.86
CA ARG A 63 17.66 -8.88 -13.04
C ARG A 63 17.07 -9.99 -12.18
N ALA A 64 15.89 -9.77 -11.61
CA ALA A 64 15.21 -10.78 -10.80
C ALA A 64 14.98 -12.06 -11.61
N ILE A 65 15.41 -13.18 -11.05
CA ILE A 65 15.14 -14.53 -11.58
C ILE A 65 14.55 -15.36 -10.45
N SER A 66 13.33 -15.85 -10.61
CA SER A 66 12.70 -16.74 -9.61
C SER A 66 13.31 -18.14 -9.64
N SER A 67 13.04 -18.95 -8.62
CA SER A 67 13.41 -20.36 -8.59
C SER A 67 12.79 -21.18 -9.73
N ALA A 68 11.64 -20.74 -10.26
CA ALA A 68 10.99 -21.33 -11.43
C ALA A 68 11.52 -20.78 -12.76
N GLY A 69 12.42 -19.79 -12.73
CA GLY A 69 13.03 -19.18 -13.91
C GLY A 69 12.25 -18.01 -14.50
N ALA A 70 11.29 -17.42 -13.77
CA ALA A 70 10.62 -16.19 -14.19
C ALA A 70 11.60 -15.02 -14.22
N MET A 71 11.53 -14.12 -15.20
CA MET A 71 12.59 -13.16 -15.49
C MET A 71 12.14 -11.70 -15.45
N GLY A 72 12.99 -10.84 -14.89
CA GLY A 72 12.92 -9.39 -14.99
C GLY A 72 11.83 -8.73 -14.14
N LEU A 73 11.52 -7.48 -14.47
CA LEU A 73 10.63 -6.59 -13.71
C LEU A 73 9.21 -7.13 -13.50
N MET A 74 8.67 -7.85 -14.48
CA MET A 74 7.32 -8.40 -14.47
C MET A 74 7.31 -9.94 -14.37
N GLN A 75 8.47 -10.54 -14.07
CA GLN A 75 8.63 -11.99 -13.85
C GLN A 75 7.96 -12.83 -14.95
N VAL A 76 8.32 -12.57 -16.21
CA VAL A 76 7.78 -13.31 -17.35
C VAL A 76 8.49 -14.66 -17.48
N MET A 77 7.72 -15.74 -17.60
CA MET A 77 8.27 -17.09 -17.81
C MET A 77 8.97 -17.23 -19.17
N PRO A 78 10.03 -18.05 -19.31
CA PRO A 78 10.80 -18.17 -20.56
C PRO A 78 9.95 -18.55 -21.78
N ASP A 79 9.04 -19.51 -21.65
CA ASP A 79 8.17 -19.95 -22.75
C ASP A 79 7.18 -18.85 -23.15
N THR A 80 6.63 -18.13 -22.16
CA THR A 80 5.75 -16.98 -22.37
C THR A 80 6.50 -15.84 -23.09
N TRP A 81 7.72 -15.54 -22.64
CA TRP A 81 8.60 -14.55 -23.28
C TRP A 81 8.89 -14.90 -24.74
N ALA A 82 9.20 -16.16 -25.04
CA ALA A 82 9.52 -16.60 -26.39
C ALA A 82 8.37 -16.32 -27.38
N GLY A 83 7.12 -16.52 -26.95
CA GLY A 83 5.95 -16.18 -27.75
C GLY A 83 5.74 -14.67 -27.88
N LEU A 84 5.77 -13.95 -26.76
CA LEU A 84 5.49 -12.51 -26.71
C LEU A 84 6.51 -11.69 -27.49
N ARG A 85 7.80 -12.01 -27.40
CA ARG A 85 8.84 -11.27 -28.12
C ARG A 85 8.63 -11.29 -29.63
N VAL A 86 8.19 -12.43 -30.17
CA VAL A 86 7.91 -12.57 -31.60
C VAL A 86 6.64 -11.80 -31.97
N ARG A 87 5.55 -11.98 -31.20
CA ARG A 87 4.26 -11.31 -31.47
C ARG A 87 4.34 -9.80 -31.39
N HIS A 88 5.16 -9.26 -30.50
CA HIS A 88 5.23 -7.82 -30.22
C HIS A 88 6.49 -7.13 -30.74
N GLY A 89 7.38 -7.86 -31.43
CA GLY A 89 8.62 -7.31 -32.00
C GLY A 89 9.61 -6.83 -30.93
N LEU A 90 9.72 -7.58 -29.83
CA LEU A 90 10.63 -7.25 -28.72
C LEU A 90 12.04 -7.77 -29.00
N GLY A 91 13.02 -7.23 -28.27
CA GLY A 91 14.41 -7.63 -28.32
C GLY A 91 14.68 -9.06 -27.83
N ARG A 92 15.96 -9.38 -27.67
CA ARG A 92 16.42 -10.72 -27.27
C ARG A 92 16.59 -10.87 -25.77
N ASP A 93 16.79 -9.76 -25.06
CA ASP A 93 17.05 -9.76 -23.62
C ASP A 93 15.73 -9.70 -22.83
N PRO A 94 15.32 -10.79 -22.14
CA PRO A 94 14.12 -10.79 -21.31
C PRO A 94 14.24 -9.88 -20.08
N CYS A 95 15.45 -9.44 -19.72
CA CYS A 95 15.69 -8.53 -18.61
C CYS A 95 15.86 -7.07 -19.06
N ASP A 96 15.73 -6.75 -20.35
CA ASP A 96 15.64 -5.35 -20.78
C ASP A 96 14.39 -4.70 -20.13
N PRO A 97 14.53 -3.59 -19.38
CA PRO A 97 13.41 -3.00 -18.65
C PRO A 97 12.20 -2.68 -19.52
N ARG A 98 12.42 -2.14 -20.72
CA ARG A 98 11.33 -1.73 -21.60
C ARG A 98 10.61 -2.95 -22.15
N ASP A 99 11.37 -3.89 -22.71
CA ASP A 99 10.79 -5.05 -23.36
C ASP A 99 10.13 -6.01 -22.35
N ASN A 100 10.69 -6.15 -21.15
CA ASN A 100 10.08 -6.94 -20.08
C ASN A 100 8.75 -6.34 -19.61
N ILE A 101 8.67 -5.00 -19.45
CA ILE A 101 7.43 -4.30 -19.10
C ILE A 101 6.38 -4.46 -20.22
N LEU A 102 6.78 -4.32 -21.48
CA LEU A 102 5.90 -4.53 -22.62
C LEU A 102 5.38 -5.97 -22.67
N ALA A 103 6.26 -6.96 -22.49
CA ALA A 103 5.87 -8.37 -22.48
C ALA A 103 4.92 -8.70 -21.33
N GLY A 104 5.26 -8.33 -20.09
CA GLY A 104 4.43 -8.58 -18.92
C GLY A 104 3.05 -7.90 -19.03
N THR A 105 3.01 -6.68 -19.56
CA THR A 105 1.73 -5.96 -19.77
C THR A 105 0.89 -6.59 -20.88
N ALA A 106 1.51 -7.03 -21.98
CA ALA A 106 0.82 -7.79 -23.02
C ALA A 106 0.22 -9.08 -22.45
N TYR A 107 0.97 -9.78 -21.60
CA TYR A 107 0.49 -11.00 -20.97
C TYR A 107 -0.65 -10.75 -19.98
N LEU A 108 -0.60 -9.65 -19.19
CA LEU A 108 -1.73 -9.22 -18.37
C LEU A 108 -2.98 -8.97 -19.22
N ARG A 109 -2.85 -8.31 -20.36
CA ARG A 109 -3.95 -8.09 -21.30
C ARG A 109 -4.54 -9.40 -21.81
N GLU A 110 -3.70 -10.34 -22.23
CA GLU A 110 -4.16 -11.67 -22.66
C GLU A 110 -4.94 -12.39 -21.56
N MET A 111 -4.49 -12.31 -20.30
CA MET A 111 -5.21 -12.91 -19.16
C MET A 111 -6.52 -12.17 -18.87
N PHE A 112 -6.55 -10.85 -18.96
CA PHE A 112 -7.77 -10.08 -18.73
C PHE A 112 -8.81 -10.34 -19.82
N ASP A 113 -8.41 -10.42 -21.08
CA ASP A 113 -9.28 -10.80 -22.20
C ASP A 113 -9.86 -12.21 -22.03
N ARG A 114 -9.03 -13.16 -21.60
CA ARG A 114 -9.45 -14.56 -21.45
C ARG A 114 -10.40 -14.78 -20.29
N TYR A 115 -10.22 -14.06 -19.18
CA TYR A 115 -10.92 -14.37 -17.92
C TYR A 115 -11.92 -13.30 -17.47
N GLY A 116 -11.88 -12.10 -18.07
CA GLY A 116 -12.91 -11.07 -17.94
C GLY A 116 -12.96 -10.32 -16.60
N ASN A 117 -12.15 -10.69 -15.61
CA ASN A 117 -12.10 -9.99 -14.32
C ASN A 117 -10.68 -9.99 -13.72
N VAL A 118 -10.43 -9.01 -12.85
CA VAL A 118 -9.10 -8.75 -12.24
C VAL A 118 -8.59 -9.94 -11.42
N ALA A 119 -9.43 -10.54 -10.59
CA ALA A 119 -9.01 -11.63 -9.71
C ALA A 119 -8.58 -12.87 -10.51
N ALA A 120 -9.36 -13.22 -11.54
CA ALA A 120 -9.06 -14.32 -12.43
C ALA A 120 -7.82 -14.06 -13.30
N MET A 121 -7.66 -12.83 -13.81
CA MET A 121 -6.46 -12.40 -14.52
C MET A 121 -5.21 -12.57 -13.67
N LEU A 122 -5.20 -12.04 -12.43
CA LEU A 122 -4.07 -12.14 -11.51
C LEU A 122 -3.75 -13.59 -11.14
N ALA A 123 -4.79 -14.40 -10.91
CA ALA A 123 -4.62 -15.82 -10.62
C ALA A 123 -3.95 -16.54 -11.79
N ALA A 124 -4.42 -16.34 -13.01
CA ALA A 124 -3.85 -16.96 -14.20
C ALA A 124 -2.47 -16.43 -14.57
N TYR A 125 -2.19 -15.14 -14.33
CA TYR A 125 -0.87 -14.55 -14.54
C TYR A 125 0.18 -15.24 -13.66
N ASN A 126 -0.09 -15.38 -12.36
CA ASN A 126 0.84 -15.97 -11.39
C ASN A 126 0.89 -17.51 -11.44
N ALA A 127 -0.26 -18.19 -11.48
CA ALA A 127 -0.30 -19.65 -11.49
C ALA A 127 -0.11 -20.27 -12.89
N GLY A 128 -0.23 -19.47 -13.94
CA GLY A 128 -0.35 -19.94 -15.32
C GLY A 128 -1.80 -20.27 -15.70
N PRO A 129 -2.22 -19.99 -16.95
CA PRO A 129 -3.60 -20.13 -17.40
C PRO A 129 -4.09 -21.59 -17.36
N GLY A 130 -3.24 -22.56 -17.68
CA GLY A 130 -3.61 -23.98 -17.62
C GLY A 130 -3.99 -24.43 -16.20
N ARG A 131 -3.25 -23.99 -15.18
CA ARG A 131 -3.55 -24.29 -13.78
C ARG A 131 -4.84 -23.59 -13.33
N TYR A 132 -5.05 -22.36 -13.78
CA TYR A 132 -6.27 -21.63 -13.46
C TYR A 132 -7.51 -22.23 -14.15
N ASP A 133 -7.38 -22.72 -15.37
CA ASP A 133 -8.43 -23.45 -16.07
C ASP A 133 -8.79 -24.76 -15.36
N GLU A 134 -7.78 -25.54 -14.92
CA GLU A 134 -8.00 -26.74 -14.11
C GLU A 134 -8.74 -26.40 -12.81
N HIS A 135 -8.33 -25.33 -12.12
CA HIS A 135 -9.03 -24.84 -10.93
C HIS A 135 -10.50 -24.52 -11.21
N ARG A 136 -10.80 -23.82 -12.32
CA ARG A 136 -12.18 -23.50 -12.71
C ARG A 136 -13.01 -24.74 -13.05
N ALA A 137 -12.39 -25.75 -13.67
CA ALA A 137 -13.09 -26.96 -14.10
C ALA A 137 -13.34 -27.94 -12.95
N THR A 138 -12.38 -28.07 -12.02
CA THR A 138 -12.38 -29.12 -10.98
C THR A 138 -12.67 -28.61 -9.58
N GLY A 139 -12.52 -27.31 -9.33
CA GLY A 139 -12.54 -26.72 -7.99
C GLY A 139 -11.26 -26.99 -7.18
N ARG A 140 -10.24 -27.63 -7.76
CA ARG A 140 -8.94 -27.87 -7.08
C ARG A 140 -8.35 -26.55 -6.61
N ALA A 141 -7.95 -26.45 -5.35
CA ALA A 141 -7.41 -25.22 -4.80
C ALA A 141 -6.13 -24.74 -5.54
N LEU A 142 -6.05 -23.44 -5.81
CA LEU A 142 -4.82 -22.79 -6.29
C LEU A 142 -3.71 -22.81 -5.23
N PRO A 143 -2.43 -22.71 -5.63
CA PRO A 143 -1.31 -22.57 -4.71
C PRO A 143 -1.54 -21.46 -3.69
N ALA A 144 -1.04 -21.65 -2.46
CA ALA A 144 -1.18 -20.66 -1.39
C ALA A 144 -0.59 -19.31 -1.78
N GLU A 145 0.56 -19.33 -2.46
CA GLU A 145 1.21 -18.14 -3.04
C GLU A 145 0.30 -17.40 -4.01
N THR A 146 -0.31 -18.09 -4.98
CA THR A 146 -1.25 -17.47 -5.93
C THR A 146 -2.44 -16.83 -5.22
N ARG A 147 -3.00 -17.49 -4.21
CA ARG A 147 -4.11 -16.91 -3.43
C ARG A 147 -3.67 -15.65 -2.68
N ALA A 148 -2.48 -15.66 -2.10
CA ALA A 148 -1.90 -14.49 -1.43
C ALA A 148 -1.63 -13.35 -2.42
N TYR A 149 -1.10 -13.66 -3.60
CA TYR A 149 -0.86 -12.71 -4.68
C TYR A 149 -2.16 -12.01 -5.12
N VAL A 150 -3.22 -12.79 -5.37
CA VAL A 150 -4.55 -12.24 -5.72
C VAL A 150 -5.11 -11.41 -4.58
N ALA A 151 -5.02 -11.88 -3.33
CA ALA A 151 -5.53 -11.15 -2.17
C ALA A 151 -4.81 -9.79 -1.97
N ALA A 152 -3.51 -9.72 -2.27
CA ALA A 152 -2.72 -8.51 -2.17
C ALA A 152 -3.04 -7.50 -3.29
N LEU A 153 -3.19 -7.97 -4.54
CA LEU A 153 -3.30 -7.09 -5.70
C LEU A 153 -4.73 -6.76 -6.12
N ALA A 154 -5.70 -7.67 -5.94
CA ALA A 154 -7.07 -7.44 -6.40
C ALA A 154 -7.72 -6.16 -5.82
N PRO A 155 -7.52 -5.78 -4.54
CA PRO A 155 -8.05 -4.52 -4.00
C PRO A 155 -7.40 -3.28 -4.63
N ILE A 156 -6.12 -3.37 -4.98
CA ILE A 156 -5.35 -2.26 -5.57
C ILE A 156 -5.80 -2.01 -7.02
N LEU A 157 -6.05 -3.09 -7.76
CA LEU A 157 -6.45 -3.02 -9.17
C LEU A 157 -7.96 -2.82 -9.36
N GLY A 158 -8.78 -3.33 -8.43
CA GLY A 158 -10.24 -3.21 -8.46
C GLY A 158 -10.78 -1.93 -7.83
N GLY A 159 -9.97 -1.22 -7.05
CA GLY A 159 -10.29 0.15 -6.62
C GLY A 159 -10.25 1.09 -7.81
N ALA A 160 -11.19 2.04 -7.89
CA ALA A 160 -11.03 3.16 -8.81
C ALA A 160 -9.66 3.77 -8.56
N ALA A 161 -8.84 3.90 -9.61
CA ALA A 161 -7.52 4.50 -9.52
C ALA A 161 -7.61 5.76 -8.67
N PRO A 162 -6.70 6.03 -7.72
CA PRO A 162 -6.52 7.39 -7.27
C PRO A 162 -6.19 8.18 -8.53
N SER A 163 -7.18 8.92 -9.02
CA SER A 163 -7.01 9.88 -10.08
C SER A 163 -5.87 10.79 -9.61
N ASP A 164 -4.91 11.08 -10.46
CA ASP A 164 -3.95 12.19 -10.26
C ASP A 164 -4.67 13.56 -10.21
N ALA A 165 -5.99 13.59 -10.00
CA ALA A 165 -6.70 14.73 -9.49
C ALA A 165 -6.12 15.10 -8.12
N PRO A 166 -5.77 16.38 -7.90
CA PRO A 166 -5.26 16.82 -6.61
C PRO A 166 -6.22 16.37 -5.51
N LEU A 167 -5.69 15.61 -4.53
CA LEU A 167 -6.41 15.32 -3.31
C LEU A 167 -6.82 16.66 -2.71
N GLN A 168 -8.09 17.00 -2.81
CA GLN A 168 -8.63 18.14 -2.09
C GLN A 168 -8.41 17.81 -0.60
N PRO A 169 -7.58 18.57 0.13
CA PRO A 169 -7.30 18.24 1.53
C PRO A 169 -8.63 18.24 2.30
N PRO A 170 -8.77 17.38 3.32
CA PRO A 170 -9.93 17.46 4.21
C PRO A 170 -10.01 18.89 4.75
N ALA A 171 -11.24 19.41 4.87
CA ALA A 171 -11.45 20.72 5.46
C ALA A 171 -10.69 20.79 6.81
N PRO A 172 -10.00 21.91 7.09
CA PRO A 172 -9.27 22.04 8.34
C PRO A 172 -10.25 21.81 9.51
N PRO A 173 -9.81 21.15 10.59
CA PRO A 173 -10.64 21.05 11.79
C PRO A 173 -11.02 22.48 12.25
N PRO A 174 -12.22 22.68 12.83
CA PRO A 174 -12.62 23.99 13.30
C PRO A 174 -11.60 24.56 14.29
N ASP A 175 -11.42 25.88 14.26
CA ASP A 175 -10.51 26.62 15.14
C ASP A 175 -10.79 26.22 16.59
N TRP A 176 -9.73 25.97 17.36
CA TRP A 176 -9.82 25.64 18.78
C TRP A 176 -10.50 26.75 19.60
N ARG A 177 -10.61 27.96 19.04
CA ARG A 177 -11.39 29.08 19.59
C ARG A 177 -12.90 28.94 19.42
N GLU A 178 -13.36 28.07 18.54
CA GLU A 178 -14.78 27.73 18.34
C GLU A 178 -15.20 26.45 19.06
N ALA A 179 -14.26 25.77 19.74
CA ALA A 179 -14.56 24.61 20.58
C ALA A 179 -15.07 25.06 21.97
N PRO A 180 -16.23 24.58 22.46
CA PRO A 180 -16.66 24.87 23.83
C PRO A 180 -15.68 24.25 24.82
N LEU A 181 -15.13 25.07 25.72
CA LEU A 181 -14.11 24.66 26.72
C LEU A 181 -14.61 23.68 27.79
N PHE A 182 -15.87 23.26 27.74
CA PHE A 182 -16.43 22.29 28.67
C PHE A 182 -17.23 21.22 27.93
N VAL A 183 -16.74 19.98 28.01
CA VAL A 183 -17.51 18.78 27.66
C VAL A 183 -18.46 18.51 28.82
N MET A 184 -19.74 18.86 28.67
CA MET A 184 -20.80 18.38 29.56
C MET A 184 -21.00 16.88 29.30
N ARG A 185 -20.49 16.05 30.22
CA ARG A 185 -20.74 14.61 30.21
C ARG A 185 -22.21 14.39 30.60
N PRO A 186 -23.00 13.63 29.83
CA PRO A 186 -24.35 13.30 30.24
C PRO A 186 -24.27 12.25 31.34
N ALA A 187 -24.63 12.65 32.57
CA ALA A 187 -25.03 11.75 33.62
C ALA A 187 -26.40 12.21 34.12
N ASP A 188 -27.40 11.38 33.81
CA ASP A 188 -28.66 11.18 34.50
C ASP A 188 -29.39 12.40 35.08
N THR A 189 -30.49 12.78 34.43
CA THR A 189 -31.68 13.22 35.17
C THR A 189 -32.90 12.51 34.61
N ARG A 190 -33.18 11.37 35.25
CA ARG A 190 -34.47 10.72 35.28
C ARG A 190 -35.50 11.72 35.80
N ALA A 191 -36.61 11.85 35.09
CA ALA A 191 -37.81 12.47 35.58
C ALA A 191 -38.24 11.83 36.91
N ALA A 192 -38.45 12.64 37.95
CA ALA A 192 -39.37 12.32 39.02
C ALA A 192 -39.86 13.60 39.71
N ALA A 193 -41.17 13.64 39.90
CA ALA A 193 -41.93 14.63 40.62
C ALA A 193 -41.62 14.63 42.13
N ALA A 194 -41.79 15.81 42.75
CA ALA A 194 -42.27 16.14 44.11
C ALA A 194 -41.77 15.38 45.38
N PRO A 195 -41.81 16.00 46.59
CA PRO A 195 -40.77 15.83 47.62
C PRO A 195 -41.25 15.06 48.90
N PRO A 196 -40.60 15.21 50.08
CA PRO A 196 -39.63 14.27 50.66
C PRO A 196 -40.15 13.57 51.94
N SER A 197 -39.41 12.60 52.49
CA SER A 197 -39.40 12.25 53.93
C SER A 197 -38.28 11.26 54.30
N GLU A 198 -37.47 11.69 55.28
CA GLU A 198 -36.93 10.92 56.41
C GLU A 198 -36.08 9.64 56.22
N THR A 199 -34.82 9.79 56.66
CA THR A 199 -34.06 8.94 57.59
C THR A 199 -33.53 7.56 57.16
N GLN A 200 -32.23 7.36 57.48
CA GLN A 200 -31.62 6.17 58.11
C GLN A 200 -30.44 5.52 57.35
N THR A 201 -29.24 5.81 57.86
CA THR A 201 -28.14 4.91 58.26
C THR A 201 -27.95 3.58 57.53
N GLY A 202 -26.73 3.30 57.04
CA GLY A 202 -26.29 1.92 56.81
C GLY A 202 -24.99 1.77 56.04
N ASP A 203 -23.93 1.35 56.76
CA ASP A 203 -22.61 0.92 56.31
C ASP A 203 -22.59 -0.10 55.15
N GLY A 204 -21.47 -0.16 54.43
CA GLY A 204 -21.19 -1.28 53.51
C GLY A 204 -19.91 -1.15 52.69
N ARG A 205 -18.77 -1.35 53.35
CA ARG A 205 -17.39 -1.29 52.83
C ARG A 205 -17.03 -2.46 51.88
N ALA A 206 -15.96 -2.24 51.11
CA ALA A 206 -14.92 -3.19 50.63
C ALA A 206 -14.97 -3.54 49.13
N ALA A 207 -13.87 -3.74 48.41
CA ALA A 207 -12.44 -3.44 48.59
C ALA A 207 -11.75 -3.76 47.25
N VAL A 208 -10.65 -3.05 46.96
CA VAL A 208 -9.75 -3.25 45.81
C VAL A 208 -8.68 -4.30 46.18
N PRO A 209 -8.06 -4.98 45.19
CA PRO A 209 -6.61 -5.11 45.29
C PRO A 209 -5.85 -4.74 44.00
N ALA A 210 -4.67 -4.20 44.26
CA ALA A 210 -3.68 -3.68 43.35
C ALA A 210 -2.83 -4.77 42.66
N ARG A 211 -2.25 -4.42 41.52
CA ARG A 211 -1.17 -5.13 40.84
C ARG A 211 0.19 -4.62 41.32
N ASP A 212 1.20 -5.48 41.25
CA ASP A 212 2.61 -5.09 41.25
C ASP A 212 3.39 -5.83 40.14
N PRO A 213 4.42 -5.22 39.50
CA PRO A 213 5.18 -5.79 38.38
C PRO A 213 6.67 -6.06 38.71
N ALA A 214 7.28 -7.09 38.11
CA ALA A 214 8.73 -7.21 37.87
C ALA A 214 9.00 -8.44 36.97
N ARG A 215 9.52 -8.30 35.74
CA ARG A 215 10.94 -8.20 35.32
C ARG A 215 11.68 -9.55 35.31
N ALA A 216 11.99 -10.07 34.12
CA ALA A 216 13.27 -10.73 33.78
C ALA A 216 13.28 -11.23 32.31
N GLN A 217 14.31 -10.83 31.58
CA GLN A 217 14.88 -11.43 30.35
C GLN A 217 16.34 -11.85 30.74
N PRO A 218 17.18 -12.59 29.98
CA PRO A 218 17.03 -13.11 28.60
C PRO A 218 17.71 -14.51 28.33
N GLN A 219 17.79 -14.89 27.03
CA GLN A 219 18.78 -15.82 26.36
C GLN A 219 18.64 -17.33 26.64
N ASP A 220 18.99 -18.29 25.77
CA ASP A 220 19.63 -18.35 24.44
C ASP A 220 19.43 -19.78 23.85
N GLY A 221 19.57 -19.92 22.53
CA GLY A 221 20.27 -21.07 21.91
C GLY A 221 19.51 -22.34 21.50
N SER A 222 19.48 -22.63 20.20
CA SER A 222 19.96 -23.93 19.65
C SER A 222 20.12 -23.85 18.13
N ILE A 223 21.38 -23.88 17.71
CA ILE A 223 21.88 -24.01 16.33
C ILE A 223 22.09 -25.51 16.06
N PHE A 224 21.54 -26.02 14.96
CA PHE A 224 21.68 -27.42 14.54
C PHE A 224 23.01 -27.67 13.79
N VAL A 225 23.56 -28.88 13.97
CA VAL A 225 24.74 -29.45 13.29
C VAL A 225 24.29 -30.63 12.43
N ALA A 226 24.80 -30.75 11.18
CA ALA A 226 25.40 -31.94 10.56
C ALA A 226 25.41 -31.91 9.01
N SER A 227 26.58 -32.13 8.40
CA SER A 227 26.79 -32.72 7.06
C SER A 227 28.28 -33.10 6.97
N ALA A 228 28.65 -34.38 7.12
CA ALA A 228 28.74 -35.45 6.12
C ALA A 228 30.15 -35.56 5.49
N SER A 229 30.62 -36.81 5.43
CA SER A 229 31.97 -37.30 5.10
C SER A 229 32.08 -37.92 3.68
N ASP A 230 33.28 -37.80 3.11
CA ASP A 230 34.06 -38.72 2.24
C ASP A 230 33.71 -39.11 0.78
N GLY A 231 34.80 -39.17 -0.02
CA GLY A 231 35.02 -39.95 -1.26
C GLY A 231 34.88 -39.15 -2.56
N GLY A 232 35.74 -39.18 -3.59
CA GLY A 232 36.84 -40.04 -4.04
C GLY A 232 36.96 -39.85 -5.57
N THR A 233 38.19 -39.79 -6.10
CA THR A 233 38.56 -39.53 -7.52
C THR A 233 38.12 -40.63 -8.50
N PRO A 234 38.21 -40.35 -9.81
CA PRO A 234 39.40 -40.76 -10.57
C PRO A 234 40.06 -39.62 -11.36
#